data_AF-A0AAD9QU07-F1
#
_entry.id   AF-A0AAD9QU07-F1
#
_cell.length_a   1.000
_cell.length_b   1.000
_cell.length_c   1.000
_cell.angle_alpha   90.00
_cell.angle_beta   90.00
_cell.angle_gamma   90.00
#
_symmetry.space_group_name_H-M   'P 1'
#
loop_
_entity.id
_entity.type
_entity.pdbx_description
1 polymer ?
#
loop_
_entity_poly.entity_id
_entity_poly.type
_entity_poly.pdbx_seq_one_letter_code
_entity_poly.pdbx_strand_id
1 'polypeptide(L)'
;MISKNTVFLAALAFVVSGQLCVPETLDCDEVLPTIYKMGDGSCACDSKAHDGALKYSNGKLFLCLNSEWKALRMTGVQEYGTEFNPGSSCEDILEKANGKDLSDGVYWIGIRLSESPLSTSFPVYCDMTSGGWTLVLKVVSHADQGLVKFWDVLYSTWPIQEYNMEALSITNQYKGHYKNRVYLDGNWEYFNASQARVSLYERGNVVKELVFNAAASQYSNWFEKARLKSSPWSDIWSDQQNYFSVSGYCGAPGGQQCRYFYINRNFGGCHIDRGWLMYTDNNACGFEHVPRYSTVQYSKLSGSARMDAYGR
;
A
#
# COMPACT_ATOMS: atom_id res chain seq x y z
N MET A 1 22.65 23.34 -45.32
CA MET A 1 22.02 23.33 -43.99
C MET A 1 20.52 23.20 -44.20
N ILE A 2 19.99 22.06 -43.76
CA ILE A 2 18.61 21.79 -43.32
C ILE A 2 17.48 22.16 -44.31
N SER A 3 16.98 21.10 -44.95
CA SER A 3 15.57 20.77 -45.23
C SER A 3 14.57 21.93 -45.24
N LYS A 4 14.16 22.34 -46.45
CA LYS A 4 12.83 22.89 -46.71
C LYS A 4 11.86 21.72 -46.85
N ASN A 5 10.81 21.65 -46.03
CA ASN A 5 9.53 21.05 -46.42
C ASN A 5 8.39 21.87 -45.84
N THR A 6 7.41 22.15 -46.70
CA THR A 6 6.31 23.10 -46.53
C THR A 6 5.06 22.42 -45.96
N VAL A 7 4.22 23.26 -45.34
CA VAL A 7 2.95 23.06 -44.62
C VAL A 7 1.76 22.64 -45.53
N PHE A 8 0.69 22.08 -44.96
CA PHE A 8 -0.68 22.56 -45.28
C PHE A 8 -1.60 22.66 -44.04
N LEU A 9 -2.52 23.62 -44.16
CA LEU A 9 -3.39 24.24 -43.18
C LEU A 9 -4.82 23.65 -43.28
N ALA A 10 -5.56 23.57 -42.18
CA ALA A 10 -6.99 23.85 -42.23
C ALA A 10 -7.42 24.49 -40.90
N ALA A 11 -7.65 25.79 -40.99
CA ALA A 11 -8.18 26.60 -39.91
C ALA A 11 -9.71 26.47 -39.86
N LEU A 12 -10.27 26.52 -38.66
CA LEU A 12 -11.49 27.29 -38.39
C LEU A 12 -11.37 27.89 -36.99
N ALA A 13 -11.59 29.20 -36.94
CA ALA A 13 -11.31 30.08 -35.81
C ALA A 13 -12.51 30.17 -34.85
N PHE A 14 -12.21 30.33 -33.57
CA PHE A 14 -12.94 31.25 -32.70
C PHE A 14 -11.93 31.96 -31.78
N VAL A 15 -12.09 33.27 -31.67
CA VAL A 15 -11.24 34.17 -30.87
C VAL A 15 -11.78 34.26 -29.46
N VAL A 16 -10.94 33.98 -28.46
CA VAL A 16 -10.99 34.66 -27.16
C VAL A 16 -9.55 34.92 -26.74
N SER A 17 -9.22 36.19 -26.49
CA SER A 17 -7.88 36.63 -26.06
C SER A 17 -7.46 35.94 -24.76
N GLY A 18 -6.33 35.23 -24.82
CA GLY A 18 -5.53 34.81 -23.68
C GLY A 18 -4.08 34.70 -24.14
N GLN A 19 -3.17 35.37 -23.44
CA GLN A 19 -1.72 35.31 -23.71
C GLN A 19 -1.22 33.87 -23.64
N LEU A 20 -0.48 33.45 -24.67
CA LEU A 20 0.15 32.14 -24.78
C LEU A 20 1.09 31.86 -23.60
N CYS A 21 0.81 30.81 -22.84
CA CYS A 21 1.84 29.99 -22.22
C CYS A 21 2.21 28.87 -23.21
N VAL A 22 3.51 28.61 -23.33
CA VAL A 22 4.14 27.66 -24.26
C VAL A 22 3.62 26.23 -24.00
N PRO A 23 3.50 25.35 -25.01
CA PRO A 23 3.12 23.96 -24.78
C PRO A 23 4.29 23.24 -24.11
N GLU A 24 4.19 22.97 -22.81
CA GLU A 24 4.83 21.80 -22.23
C GLU A 24 3.97 20.60 -22.63
N THR A 25 4.58 19.63 -23.31
CA THR A 25 3.94 18.36 -23.63
C THR A 25 3.75 17.60 -22.33
N LEU A 26 2.59 17.78 -21.71
CA LEU A 26 2.15 16.96 -20.60
C LEU A 26 1.88 15.55 -21.16
N ASP A 27 2.68 14.58 -20.75
CA ASP A 27 2.36 13.17 -20.97
C ASP A 27 1.25 12.81 -19.97
N CYS A 28 0.02 12.63 -20.47
CA CYS A 28 -1.15 12.34 -19.64
C CYS A 28 -1.12 10.94 -19.00
N ASP A 29 -0.12 10.12 -19.33
CA ASP A 29 0.06 8.77 -18.80
C ASP A 29 1.05 8.71 -17.62
N GLU A 30 1.75 9.80 -17.28
CA GLU A 30 2.60 9.91 -16.10
C GLU A 30 1.96 10.72 -14.96
N VAL A 31 1.94 10.17 -13.74
CA VAL A 31 1.52 10.89 -12.54
C VAL A 31 2.65 11.85 -12.12
N LEU A 32 2.62 13.08 -12.63
CA LEU A 32 3.55 14.14 -12.23
C LEU A 32 2.96 14.98 -11.08
N PRO A 33 3.70 15.22 -9.99
CA PRO A 33 3.29 16.17 -8.97
C PRO A 33 3.24 17.58 -9.58
N THR A 34 2.04 18.04 -9.92
CA THR A 34 1.85 19.34 -10.57
C THR A 34 1.85 20.45 -9.53
N ILE A 35 2.89 21.28 -9.52
CA ILE A 35 2.96 22.47 -8.66
C ILE A 35 2.18 23.60 -9.34
N TYR A 36 0.96 23.86 -8.89
CA TYR A 36 0.16 25.00 -9.34
C TYR A 36 0.54 26.26 -8.56
N LYS A 37 1.26 27.19 -9.21
CA LYS A 37 1.44 28.55 -8.69
C LYS A 37 0.21 29.39 -9.04
N MET A 38 -0.64 29.66 -8.06
CA MET A 38 -1.75 30.61 -8.20
C MET A 38 -1.25 32.02 -7.96
N GLY A 39 -1.47 32.91 -8.93
CA GLY A 39 -1.22 34.35 -8.78
C GLY A 39 -2.22 35.02 -7.83
N ASP A 40 -1.96 36.27 -7.51
CA ASP A 40 -2.83 37.13 -6.68
C ASP A 40 -4.06 37.67 -7.42
N GLY A 41 -4.07 37.59 -8.75
CA GLY A 41 -5.21 37.94 -9.59
C GLY A 41 -6.27 36.83 -9.63
N SER A 42 -7.51 37.16 -9.25
CA SER A 42 -8.66 36.28 -9.44
C SER A 42 -9.76 36.99 -10.24
N CYS A 43 -10.38 36.29 -11.19
CA CYS A 43 -11.65 36.68 -11.78
C CYS A 43 -12.75 36.85 -10.71
N ALA A 44 -13.82 37.57 -11.04
CA ALA A 44 -14.95 37.71 -10.12
C ALA A 44 -15.62 36.34 -9.84
N CYS A 45 -16.25 36.20 -8.68
CA CYS A 45 -17.14 35.07 -8.39
C CYS A 45 -18.53 35.68 -8.18
N ASP A 46 -19.22 35.87 -9.29
CA ASP A 46 -20.46 36.63 -9.44
C ASP A 46 -21.40 35.98 -10.47
N SER A 47 -21.00 34.85 -11.05
CA SER A 47 -21.81 34.07 -11.97
C SER A 47 -21.58 32.57 -11.78
N LYS A 48 -22.59 31.77 -12.17
CA LYS A 48 -22.53 30.30 -12.13
C LYS A 48 -21.42 29.72 -13.03
N ALA A 49 -20.98 30.46 -14.05
CA ALA A 49 -19.85 30.05 -14.90
C ALA A 49 -18.50 30.09 -14.15
N HIS A 50 -18.45 30.75 -13.00
CA HIS A 50 -17.26 30.86 -12.17
C HIS A 50 -17.21 29.79 -11.06
N ASP A 51 -18.26 28.97 -10.90
CA ASP A 51 -18.28 27.89 -9.91
C ASP A 51 -17.12 26.90 -10.17
N GLY A 52 -16.39 26.56 -9.11
CA GLY A 52 -15.17 25.73 -9.21
C GLY A 52 -13.87 26.52 -9.38
N ALA A 53 -13.92 27.83 -9.62
CA ALA A 53 -12.72 28.67 -9.65
C ALA A 53 -12.04 28.72 -8.28
N LEU A 54 -10.72 28.72 -8.29
CA LEU A 54 -9.88 28.81 -7.10
C LEU A 54 -9.12 30.14 -7.08
N LYS A 55 -8.99 30.74 -5.89
CA LYS A 55 -8.08 31.87 -5.69
C LYS A 55 -7.32 31.76 -4.38
N TYR A 56 -6.12 32.33 -4.33
CA TYR A 56 -5.35 32.49 -3.12
C TYR A 56 -5.23 33.98 -2.78
N SER A 57 -5.75 34.39 -1.63
CA SER A 57 -5.74 35.80 -1.21
C SER A 57 -5.62 35.90 0.30
N ASN A 58 -4.81 36.83 0.81
CA ASN A 58 -4.60 37.04 2.25
C ASN A 58 -4.27 35.75 3.03
N GLY A 59 -3.43 34.89 2.46
CA GLY A 59 -3.01 33.64 3.11
C GLY A 59 -4.06 32.53 3.15
N LYS A 60 -5.16 32.67 2.40
CA LYS A 60 -6.27 31.70 2.39
C LYS A 60 -6.59 31.28 0.96
N LEU A 61 -6.85 29.99 0.77
CA LEU A 61 -7.41 29.47 -0.46
C LEU A 61 -8.93 29.66 -0.43
N PHE A 62 -9.55 29.99 -1.56
CA PHE A 62 -11.00 30.14 -1.70
C PHE A 62 -11.48 29.36 -2.92
N LEU A 63 -12.68 28.80 -2.82
CA LEU A 63 -13.42 28.15 -3.89
C LEU A 63 -14.67 28.98 -4.19
N CYS A 64 -14.92 29.27 -5.47
CA CYS A 64 -16.17 29.90 -5.90
C CYS A 64 -17.29 28.85 -5.91
N LEU A 65 -18.33 29.08 -5.11
CA LEU A 65 -19.50 28.21 -5.02
C LEU A 65 -20.77 29.05 -5.01
N ASN A 66 -21.67 28.79 -5.96
CA ASN A 66 -22.92 29.52 -6.13
C ASN A 66 -22.71 31.03 -6.26
N SER A 67 -21.72 31.44 -7.07
CA SER A 67 -21.38 32.87 -7.23
C SER A 67 -20.96 33.56 -5.93
N GLU A 68 -20.45 32.81 -4.94
CA GLU A 68 -19.85 33.35 -3.73
C GLU A 68 -18.48 32.74 -3.43
N TRP A 69 -17.55 33.57 -2.99
CA TRP A 69 -16.25 33.10 -2.52
C TRP A 69 -16.39 32.42 -1.15
N LYS A 70 -16.18 31.11 -1.10
CA LYS A 70 -16.07 30.34 0.15
C LYS A 70 -14.60 30.14 0.48
N ALA A 71 -14.16 30.66 1.62
CA ALA A 71 -12.81 30.41 2.10
C ALA A 71 -12.66 28.91 2.41
N LEU A 72 -11.75 28.25 1.72
CA LEU A 72 -11.26 26.94 2.13
C LEU A 72 -10.40 27.19 3.36
N ARG A 73 -10.93 26.78 4.51
CA ARG A 73 -10.08 26.65 5.69
C ARG A 73 -9.15 25.47 5.43
N MET A 74 -7.94 25.77 5.00
CA MET A 74 -6.79 24.93 5.34
C MET A 74 -6.59 25.12 6.84
N THR A 75 -7.41 24.45 7.64
CA THR A 75 -7.17 24.40 9.07
C THR A 75 -5.84 23.69 9.25
N GLY A 76 -4.77 24.46 9.46
CA GLY A 76 -3.56 24.02 10.15
C GLY A 76 -3.85 23.67 11.61
N VAL A 77 -4.97 23.01 11.86
CA VAL A 77 -5.06 22.10 12.99
C VAL A 77 -4.14 20.98 12.52
N GLN A 78 -2.97 20.89 13.13
CA GLN A 78 -2.13 19.72 13.06
C GLN A 78 -2.95 18.55 13.63
N GLU A 79 -3.88 18.02 12.82
CA GLU A 79 -4.71 16.90 13.22
C GLU A 79 -3.77 15.73 13.49
N TYR A 80 -4.06 15.00 14.57
CA TYR A 80 -3.22 13.89 14.97
C TYR A 80 -3.29 12.80 13.90
N GLY A 81 -2.13 12.28 13.50
CA GLY A 81 -2.01 11.37 12.35
C GLY A 81 -1.70 12.05 11.02
N THR A 82 -1.23 13.31 11.03
CA THR A 82 -0.78 14.04 9.83
C THR A 82 0.74 14.17 9.79
N GLU A 83 1.32 14.53 8.63
CA GLU A 83 2.79 14.65 8.45
C GLU A 83 3.46 15.50 9.53
N PHE A 84 2.83 16.61 9.89
CA PHE A 84 3.36 17.55 10.88
C PHE A 84 2.92 17.27 12.32
N ASN A 85 2.05 16.27 12.53
CA ASN A 85 1.64 15.78 13.85
C ASN A 85 1.32 14.28 13.77
N PRO A 86 2.35 13.44 13.56
CA PRO A 86 2.17 12.02 13.33
C PRO A 86 1.76 11.29 14.60
N GLY A 87 1.05 10.18 14.43
CA GLY A 87 0.84 9.21 15.50
C GLY A 87 2.08 8.37 15.79
N SER A 88 2.04 7.58 16.86
CA SER A 88 3.01 6.50 17.07
C SER A 88 2.59 5.20 16.35
N SER A 89 1.29 5.01 16.14
CA SER A 89 0.69 3.92 15.38
C SER A 89 -0.72 4.33 14.89
N CYS A 90 -1.33 3.54 14.02
CA CYS A 90 -2.74 3.75 13.63
C CYS A 90 -3.71 3.57 14.81
N GLU A 91 -3.42 2.64 15.73
CA GLU A 91 -4.20 2.42 16.96
C GLU A 91 -4.15 3.66 17.86
N ASP A 92 -2.96 4.22 18.08
CA ASP A 92 -2.79 5.45 18.85
C ASP A 92 -3.48 6.66 18.21
N ILE A 93 -3.49 6.76 16.87
CA ILE A 93 -4.29 7.78 16.16
C ILE A 93 -5.78 7.59 16.44
N LEU A 94 -6.28 6.37 16.34
CA LEU A 94 -7.68 6.04 16.57
C LEU A 94 -8.11 6.33 18.00
N GLU A 95 -7.30 5.96 19.00
CA GLU A 95 -7.59 6.22 20.42
C GLU A 95 -7.65 7.73 20.72
N LYS A 96 -6.71 8.50 20.18
CA LYS A 96 -6.66 9.96 20.37
C LYS A 96 -7.68 10.74 19.53
N ALA A 97 -8.39 10.08 18.63
CA ALA A 97 -9.51 10.68 17.91
C ALA A 97 -10.70 11.02 18.83
N ASN A 98 -10.70 10.52 20.08
CA ASN A 98 -11.68 10.84 21.13
C ASN A 98 -13.13 10.60 20.69
N GLY A 99 -13.39 9.45 20.04
CA GLY A 99 -14.73 9.06 19.59
C GLY A 99 -15.17 9.68 18.26
N LYS A 100 -14.28 10.37 17.54
CA LYS A 100 -14.50 10.69 16.13
C LYS A 100 -14.33 9.43 15.29
N ASP A 101 -15.29 9.17 14.41
CA ASP A 101 -15.17 8.12 13.42
C ASP A 101 -14.09 8.50 12.39
N LEU A 102 -13.00 7.75 12.39
CA LEU A 102 -11.94 7.84 11.39
C LEU A 102 -12.20 6.82 10.28
N SER A 103 -12.05 7.26 9.03
CA SER A 103 -12.11 6.37 7.87
C SER A 103 -10.78 5.66 7.66
N ASP A 104 -10.83 4.49 7.03
CA ASP A 104 -9.61 3.86 6.52
C ASP A 104 -8.92 4.78 5.51
N GLY A 105 -7.60 4.77 5.48
CA GLY A 105 -6.85 5.62 4.57
C GLY A 105 -5.40 5.78 4.95
N VAL A 106 -4.74 6.73 4.30
CA VAL A 106 -3.33 7.03 4.59
C VAL A 106 -3.25 8.07 5.70
N TYR A 107 -2.50 7.73 6.75
CA TYR A 107 -2.15 8.60 7.86
C TYR A 107 -0.63 8.63 8.01
N TRP A 108 -0.13 9.50 8.86
CA TRP A 108 1.28 9.60 9.18
C TRP A 108 1.56 9.12 10.60
N ILE A 109 2.54 8.24 10.72
CA ILE A 109 3.07 7.79 11.99
C ILE A 109 4.57 8.07 12.05
N GLY A 110 5.16 8.00 13.24
CA GLY A 110 6.61 7.99 13.39
C GLY A 110 7.07 7.04 14.50
N ILE A 111 8.24 6.47 14.29
CA ILE A 111 8.94 5.63 15.27
C ILE A 111 10.12 6.41 15.82
N ARG A 112 10.41 6.31 17.13
CA ARG A 112 11.47 7.10 17.79
C ARG A 112 11.26 8.62 17.63
N LEU A 113 10.00 9.07 17.71
CA LEU A 113 9.62 10.49 17.59
C LEU A 113 10.40 11.43 18.53
N SER A 114 10.94 10.91 19.65
CA SER A 114 11.80 11.64 20.57
C SER A 114 13.15 12.06 19.99
N GLU A 115 13.61 11.45 18.90
CA GLU A 115 14.89 11.77 18.26
C GLU A 115 14.76 12.93 17.25
N SER A 116 13.72 12.91 16.40
CA SER A 116 13.35 14.03 15.51
C SER A 116 12.03 13.72 14.77
N PRO A 117 10.90 14.38 15.10
CA PRO A 117 9.58 14.03 14.54
C PRO A 117 9.50 14.09 13.00
N LEU A 118 10.11 15.11 12.39
CA LEU A 118 10.04 15.32 10.93
C LEU A 118 10.92 14.34 10.12
N SER A 119 11.97 13.77 10.72
CA SER A 119 12.81 12.77 10.05
C SER A 119 12.35 11.35 10.33
N THR A 120 11.51 11.16 11.35
CA THR A 120 11.03 9.85 11.79
C THR A 120 9.61 9.55 11.34
N SER A 121 8.88 10.54 10.80
CA SER A 121 7.54 10.40 10.27
C SER A 121 7.49 9.84 8.84
N PHE A 122 6.51 9.01 8.56
CA PHE A 122 6.27 8.40 7.26
C PHE A 122 4.79 8.02 7.09
N PRO A 123 4.29 7.97 5.85
CA PRO A 123 2.90 7.61 5.60
C PRO A 123 2.69 6.09 5.70
N VAL A 124 1.53 5.71 6.22
CA VAL A 124 1.06 4.32 6.34
C VAL A 124 -0.41 4.24 6.04
N TYR A 125 -0.87 3.10 5.52
CA TYR A 125 -2.29 2.81 5.46
C TYR A 125 -2.76 2.34 6.83
N CYS A 126 -3.82 2.98 7.32
CA CYS A 126 -4.52 2.61 8.53
C CYS A 126 -5.90 2.04 8.18
N ASP A 127 -6.17 0.83 8.66
CA ASP A 127 -7.52 0.27 8.73
C ASP A 127 -8.12 0.69 10.08
N MET A 128 -8.74 1.87 10.08
CA MET A 128 -9.31 2.52 11.27
C MET A 128 -10.64 1.87 11.66
N THR A 129 -11.41 1.43 10.68
CA THR A 129 -12.73 0.82 10.89
C THR A 129 -12.64 -0.54 11.60
N SER A 130 -11.51 -1.25 11.45
CA SER A 130 -11.26 -2.54 12.12
C SER A 130 -10.35 -2.43 13.34
N GLY A 131 -10.21 -1.25 13.93
CA GLY A 131 -9.49 -1.04 15.19
C GLY A 131 -8.08 -0.44 15.08
N GLY A 132 -7.76 0.23 13.97
CA GLY A 132 -6.51 0.99 13.85
C GLY A 132 -5.30 0.15 13.47
N TRP A 133 -5.44 -0.77 12.51
CA TRP A 133 -4.30 -1.59 12.06
C TRP A 133 -3.32 -0.79 11.20
N THR A 134 -2.03 -0.90 11.50
CA THR A 134 -0.95 -0.28 10.71
C THR A 134 -0.45 -1.24 9.62
N LEU A 135 -0.54 -0.85 8.34
CA LEU A 135 0.07 -1.62 7.25
C LEU A 135 1.59 -1.51 7.32
N VAL A 136 2.29 -2.64 7.45
CA VAL A 136 3.77 -2.68 7.53
C VAL A 136 4.44 -3.37 6.34
N LEU A 137 3.72 -4.26 5.67
CA LEU A 137 4.19 -5.05 4.53
C LEU A 137 3.00 -5.38 3.63
N LYS A 138 3.16 -5.24 2.30
CA LYS A 138 2.18 -5.68 1.30
C LYS A 138 2.86 -6.51 0.23
N VAL A 139 2.32 -7.70 0.00
CA VAL A 139 2.73 -8.61 -1.07
C VAL A 139 1.66 -8.62 -2.15
N VAL A 140 2.05 -8.51 -3.42
CA VAL A 140 1.14 -8.30 -4.55
C VAL A 140 1.37 -9.41 -5.56
N SER A 141 0.31 -10.16 -5.90
CA SER A 141 0.38 -11.13 -6.99
C SER A 141 0.66 -10.45 -8.33
N HIS A 142 1.56 -11.04 -9.09
CA HIS A 142 2.02 -10.59 -10.40
C HIS A 142 2.62 -9.19 -10.33
N ALA A 143 3.36 -8.90 -9.25
CA ALA A 143 4.18 -7.71 -9.18
C ALA A 143 5.18 -7.71 -10.35
N ASP A 144 5.14 -6.68 -11.19
CA ASP A 144 5.84 -6.61 -12.48
C ASP A 144 6.74 -5.37 -12.59
N GLN A 145 7.02 -4.67 -11.49
CA GLN A 145 7.99 -3.56 -11.44
C GLN A 145 9.47 -3.97 -11.65
N GLY A 146 9.70 -5.09 -12.32
CA GLY A 146 10.89 -5.32 -13.12
C GLY A 146 12.21 -5.64 -12.41
N LEU A 147 12.38 -5.38 -11.10
CA LEU A 147 13.73 -5.47 -10.49
C LEU A 147 13.82 -5.96 -9.04
N VAL A 148 12.72 -6.16 -8.30
CA VAL A 148 12.81 -6.54 -6.88
C VAL A 148 12.01 -7.83 -6.65
N LYS A 149 12.72 -8.95 -6.45
CA LYS A 149 12.06 -10.19 -6.02
C LYS A 149 11.54 -10.01 -4.60
N PHE A 150 10.56 -10.81 -4.19
CA PHE A 150 10.07 -10.68 -2.83
C PHE A 150 11.16 -10.99 -1.78
N TRP A 151 12.16 -11.81 -2.13
CA TRP A 151 13.39 -11.97 -1.34
C TRP A 151 14.03 -10.62 -0.98
N ASP A 152 14.27 -9.79 -1.99
CA ASP A 152 14.96 -8.51 -1.85
C ASP A 152 14.12 -7.56 -1.00
N VAL A 153 12.79 -7.57 -1.16
CA VAL A 153 11.88 -6.80 -0.30
C VAL A 153 11.96 -7.28 1.13
N LEU A 154 11.78 -8.58 1.38
CA LEU A 154 11.66 -9.15 2.71
C LEU A 154 12.95 -8.93 3.52
N TYR A 155 14.11 -9.19 2.91
CA TYR A 155 15.41 -9.15 3.59
C TYR A 155 16.18 -7.83 3.42
N SER A 156 15.65 -6.84 2.68
CA SER A 156 16.24 -5.51 2.61
C SER A 156 16.38 -4.88 4.00
N THR A 157 17.51 -4.22 4.27
CA THR A 157 17.70 -3.40 5.48
C THR A 157 17.10 -2.00 5.36
N TRP A 158 16.39 -1.71 4.26
CA TRP A 158 15.76 -0.44 3.95
C TRP A 158 14.27 -0.61 3.59
N PRO A 159 13.43 0.40 3.83
CA PRO A 159 12.04 0.41 3.36
C PRO A 159 11.94 0.34 1.84
N ILE A 160 10.84 -0.21 1.34
CA ILE A 160 10.50 -0.36 -0.08
C ILE A 160 9.16 0.32 -0.33
N GLN A 161 9.14 1.34 -1.19
CA GLN A 161 7.94 2.11 -1.56
C GLN A 161 7.22 2.79 -0.39
N GLU A 162 7.95 3.15 0.68
CA GLU A 162 7.39 3.74 1.90
C GLU A 162 6.60 5.04 1.67
N TYR A 163 7.04 5.87 0.71
CA TYR A 163 6.39 7.14 0.36
C TYR A 163 5.56 7.07 -0.94
N ASN A 164 5.39 5.88 -1.51
CA ASN A 164 4.58 5.71 -2.71
C ASN A 164 3.11 5.47 -2.32
N MET A 165 2.27 6.47 -2.55
CA MET A 165 0.85 6.43 -2.18
C MET A 165 0.06 5.33 -2.91
N GLU A 166 0.43 5.00 -4.15
CA GLU A 166 -0.18 3.89 -4.89
C GLU A 166 0.18 2.53 -4.27
N ALA A 167 1.41 2.42 -3.73
CA ALA A 167 1.86 1.24 -3.00
C ALA A 167 1.18 1.08 -1.63
N LEU A 168 0.66 2.15 -1.04
CA LEU A 168 -0.12 2.12 0.21
C LEU A 168 -1.58 1.72 0.01
N SER A 169 -2.14 1.90 -1.20
CA SER A 169 -3.50 1.45 -1.52
C SER A 169 -3.66 -0.06 -1.29
N ILE A 170 -4.75 -0.50 -0.67
CA ILE A 170 -5.07 -1.94 -0.49
C ILE A 170 -5.55 -2.64 -1.77
N THR A 171 -5.44 -1.98 -2.93
CA THR A 171 -5.70 -2.56 -4.25
C THR A 171 -4.44 -3.21 -4.84
N ASN A 172 -4.64 -3.98 -5.91
CA ASN A 172 -3.55 -4.55 -6.72
C ASN A 172 -3.33 -3.77 -8.03
N GLN A 173 -3.80 -2.51 -8.12
CA GLN A 173 -3.56 -1.66 -9.29
C GLN A 173 -2.08 -1.33 -9.41
N TYR A 174 -1.47 -0.89 -8.30
CA TYR A 174 -0.04 -0.78 -8.17
C TYR A 174 0.62 -2.17 -8.09
N LYS A 175 1.47 -2.49 -9.06
CA LYS A 175 2.10 -3.81 -9.24
C LYS A 175 3.46 -3.94 -8.55
N GLY A 176 3.59 -3.37 -7.35
CA GLY A 176 4.80 -3.49 -6.54
C GLY A 176 4.50 -3.88 -5.10
N HIS A 177 5.47 -4.53 -4.48
CA HIS A 177 5.45 -4.81 -3.04
C HIS A 177 5.70 -3.52 -2.24
N TYR A 178 5.28 -3.52 -0.99
CA TYR A 178 5.51 -2.43 -0.04
C TYR A 178 6.10 -3.01 1.24
N LYS A 179 7.07 -2.30 1.83
CA LYS A 179 7.60 -2.57 3.17
C LYS A 179 8.01 -1.26 3.80
N ASN A 180 7.51 -0.93 4.98
CA ASN A 180 7.99 0.26 5.70
C ASN A 180 9.01 -0.07 6.78
N ARG A 181 9.55 0.99 7.37
CA ARG A 181 10.59 0.91 8.39
C ARG A 181 10.19 0.18 9.68
N VAL A 182 8.89 -0.03 9.95
CA VAL A 182 8.44 -0.83 11.11
C VAL A 182 8.85 -2.29 10.94
N TYR A 183 8.76 -2.82 9.72
CA TYR A 183 9.18 -4.19 9.38
C TYR A 183 10.69 -4.27 9.12
N LEU A 184 11.50 -3.70 10.01
CA LEU A 184 12.96 -3.80 10.00
C LEU A 184 13.45 -4.31 11.35
N ASP A 185 14.61 -4.97 11.33
CA ASP A 185 15.28 -5.44 12.53
C ASP A 185 15.54 -4.29 13.52
N GLY A 186 15.19 -4.50 14.79
CA GLY A 186 15.23 -3.50 15.86
C GLY A 186 14.06 -2.52 15.87
N ASN A 187 13.49 -2.17 14.71
CA ASN A 187 12.33 -1.27 14.64
C ASN A 187 11.03 -2.00 14.94
N TRP A 188 10.90 -3.27 14.55
CA TRP A 188 9.74 -4.09 14.88
C TRP A 188 9.59 -4.23 16.39
N GLU A 189 10.69 -4.56 17.06
CA GLU A 189 10.78 -4.75 18.50
C GLU A 189 10.54 -3.42 19.24
N TYR A 190 11.02 -2.30 18.67
CA TYR A 190 10.75 -0.97 19.21
C TYR A 190 9.27 -0.58 19.06
N PHE A 191 8.67 -0.86 17.90
CA PHE A 191 7.25 -0.62 17.65
C PHE A 191 6.35 -1.45 18.59
N ASN A 192 6.85 -2.61 19.03
CA ASN A 192 6.27 -3.43 20.11
C ASN A 192 4.78 -3.75 19.90
N ALA A 193 4.43 -4.20 18.69
CA ALA A 193 3.06 -4.57 18.35
C ALA A 193 2.52 -5.67 19.28
N SER A 194 1.30 -5.50 19.77
CA SER A 194 0.61 -6.52 20.59
C SER A 194 0.06 -7.66 19.72
N GLN A 195 -0.40 -7.33 18.51
CA GLN A 195 -0.96 -8.26 17.54
C GLN A 195 -0.42 -8.01 16.13
N ALA A 196 -0.39 -9.05 15.32
CA ALA A 196 -0.09 -8.96 13.89
C ALA A 196 -1.19 -9.65 13.10
N ARG A 197 -1.51 -9.11 11.93
CA ARG A 197 -2.62 -9.58 11.09
C ARG A 197 -2.17 -9.79 9.66
N VAL A 198 -2.56 -10.92 9.09
CA VAL A 198 -2.41 -11.23 7.66
C VAL A 198 -3.79 -11.25 7.04
N SER A 199 -4.08 -10.26 6.19
CA SER A 199 -5.36 -10.14 5.47
C SER A 199 -5.13 -10.42 3.99
N LEU A 200 -5.86 -11.40 3.44
CA LEU A 200 -5.84 -11.70 2.01
C LEU A 200 -6.94 -10.90 1.32
N TYR A 201 -6.61 -10.23 0.22
CA TYR A 201 -7.54 -9.38 -0.51
C TYR A 201 -7.89 -9.95 -1.89
N GLU A 202 -9.18 -9.94 -2.23
CA GLU A 202 -9.66 -10.10 -3.60
C GLU A 202 -10.61 -8.97 -3.94
N ARG A 203 -10.36 -8.28 -5.06
CA ARG A 203 -11.18 -7.16 -5.54
C ARG A 203 -11.46 -6.10 -4.46
N GLY A 204 -10.46 -5.81 -3.62
CA GLY A 204 -10.55 -4.83 -2.54
C GLY A 204 -11.20 -5.31 -1.25
N ASN A 205 -11.67 -6.56 -1.17
CA ASN A 205 -12.31 -7.12 0.02
C ASN A 205 -11.39 -8.13 0.70
N VAL A 206 -11.40 -8.14 2.04
CA VAL A 206 -10.74 -9.17 2.84
C VAL A 206 -11.50 -10.49 2.69
N VAL A 207 -10.83 -11.53 2.16
CA VAL A 207 -11.43 -12.87 1.96
C VAL A 207 -11.00 -13.89 3.00
N LYS A 208 -9.84 -13.68 3.62
CA LYS A 208 -9.26 -14.54 4.66
C LYS A 208 -8.41 -13.68 5.59
N GLU A 209 -8.39 -14.03 6.87
CA GLU A 209 -7.64 -13.30 7.87
C GLU A 209 -7.04 -14.24 8.91
N LEU A 210 -5.76 -14.05 9.23
CA LEU A 210 -5.10 -14.68 10.37
C LEU A 210 -4.64 -13.59 11.35
N VAL A 211 -4.85 -13.81 12.64
CA VAL A 211 -4.36 -12.92 13.71
C VAL A 211 -3.37 -13.68 14.58
N PHE A 212 -2.27 -13.02 14.92
CA PHE A 212 -1.15 -13.54 15.69
C PHE A 212 -0.90 -12.70 16.93
N ASN A 213 -0.34 -13.31 17.97
CA ASN A 213 0.25 -12.64 19.10
C ASN A 213 1.65 -12.13 18.72
N ALA A 214 1.76 -10.81 18.52
CA ALA A 214 3.01 -10.16 18.15
C ALA A 214 3.82 -9.68 19.37
N ALA A 215 3.27 -9.77 20.59
CA ALA A 215 3.99 -9.36 21.79
C ALA A 215 5.33 -10.12 21.92
N ALA A 216 6.41 -9.36 22.14
CA ALA A 216 7.77 -9.86 22.22
C ALA A 216 8.17 -10.78 21.05
N SER A 217 7.62 -10.54 19.86
CA SER A 217 8.06 -11.18 18.63
C SER A 217 9.18 -10.39 17.98
N GLN A 218 9.87 -11.04 17.05
CA GLN A 218 10.78 -10.42 16.11
C GLN A 218 10.11 -10.36 14.73
N TYR A 219 10.61 -9.48 13.86
CA TYR A 219 10.12 -9.38 12.48
C TYR A 219 10.21 -10.71 11.71
N SER A 220 11.07 -11.64 12.15
CA SER A 220 11.30 -12.95 11.55
C SER A 220 10.42 -14.07 12.09
N ASN A 221 9.83 -13.93 13.29
CA ASN A 221 9.16 -15.02 14.02
C ASN A 221 7.71 -14.74 14.44
N TRP A 222 7.16 -13.56 14.15
CA TRP A 222 5.77 -13.24 14.50
C TRP A 222 4.75 -14.15 13.78
N PHE A 223 5.10 -14.64 12.60
CA PHE A 223 4.29 -15.57 11.79
C PHE A 223 4.70 -17.02 12.08
N GLU A 224 4.33 -17.51 13.26
CA GLU A 224 4.58 -18.90 13.68
C GLU A 224 3.32 -19.50 14.30
N LYS A 225 3.16 -20.83 14.18
CA LYS A 225 1.98 -21.53 14.72
C LYS A 225 1.75 -21.23 16.21
N ALA A 226 2.81 -21.18 17.00
CA ALA A 226 2.72 -20.93 18.45
C ALA A 226 2.17 -19.53 18.79
N ARG A 227 2.21 -18.59 17.83
CA ARG A 227 1.69 -17.23 17.98
C ARG A 227 0.31 -17.06 17.36
N LEU A 228 -0.20 -18.03 16.61
CA LEU A 228 -1.51 -17.93 15.97
C LEU A 228 -2.62 -17.82 17.02
N LYS A 229 -3.51 -16.82 16.88
CA LYS A 229 -4.67 -16.60 17.74
C LYS A 229 -5.98 -16.91 17.02
N SER A 230 -6.08 -16.55 15.75
CA SER A 230 -7.25 -16.86 14.90
C SER A 230 -6.82 -17.22 13.49
N SER A 231 -7.62 -18.07 12.84
CA SER A 231 -7.39 -18.57 11.49
C SER A 231 -8.73 -18.82 10.79
N PRO A 232 -8.80 -18.65 9.45
CA PRO A 232 -10.00 -18.97 8.69
C PRO A 232 -10.08 -20.46 8.34
N TRP A 233 -9.08 -21.25 8.76
CA TRP A 233 -8.99 -22.69 8.53
C TRP A 233 -8.99 -23.44 9.86
N SER A 234 -9.94 -24.34 10.05
CA SER A 234 -10.16 -25.03 11.32
C SER A 234 -9.15 -26.16 11.57
N ASP A 235 -8.71 -26.84 10.51
CA ASP A 235 -7.75 -27.95 10.59
C ASP A 235 -6.30 -27.48 10.85
N ILE A 236 -6.02 -26.18 10.76
CA ILE A 236 -4.66 -25.63 10.98
C ILE A 236 -4.13 -25.93 12.40
N TRP A 237 -5.03 -26.11 13.37
CA TRP A 237 -4.68 -26.37 14.76
C TRP A 237 -4.27 -27.83 14.97
N SER A 238 -5.03 -28.76 14.38
CA SER A 238 -4.89 -30.21 14.57
C SER A 238 -3.90 -30.86 13.61
N ASP A 239 -3.87 -30.40 12.36
CA ASP A 239 -3.03 -31.04 11.34
C ASP A 239 -1.56 -30.69 11.57
N GLN A 240 -0.68 -31.55 11.06
CA GLN A 240 0.75 -31.30 11.03
C GLN A 240 1.08 -30.19 10.03
N GLN A 241 2.09 -29.38 10.35
CA GLN A 241 2.70 -28.44 9.43
C GLN A 241 4.18 -28.77 9.28
N ASN A 242 4.65 -28.93 8.03
CA ASN A 242 6.08 -29.01 7.74
C ASN A 242 6.72 -27.62 7.81
N TYR A 243 5.99 -26.61 7.36
CA TYR A 243 6.41 -25.21 7.38
C TYR A 243 5.26 -24.34 7.87
N PHE A 244 5.59 -23.40 8.76
CA PHE A 244 4.74 -22.30 9.21
C PHE A 244 5.68 -21.13 9.56
N SER A 245 6.15 -20.41 8.55
CA SER A 245 7.11 -19.32 8.75
C SER A 245 7.08 -18.30 7.62
N VAL A 246 7.60 -17.09 7.90
CA VAL A 246 7.79 -16.04 6.90
C VAL A 246 8.75 -16.48 5.80
N SER A 247 9.91 -17.05 6.18
CA SER A 247 10.96 -17.51 5.26
C SER A 247 10.53 -18.70 4.41
N GLY A 248 9.63 -19.54 4.94
CA GLY A 248 9.06 -20.69 4.28
C GLY A 248 10.11 -21.66 3.71
N TYR A 249 10.05 -21.91 2.41
CA TYR A 249 10.89 -22.90 1.72
C TYR A 249 11.48 -22.35 0.42
N CYS A 250 12.80 -22.49 0.25
CA CYS A 250 13.54 -22.08 -0.95
C CYS A 250 14.23 -23.28 -1.59
N GLY A 251 14.12 -23.41 -2.92
CA GLY A 251 14.70 -24.52 -3.68
C GLY A 251 16.20 -24.40 -3.97
N ALA A 252 16.77 -23.19 -3.88
CA ALA A 252 18.20 -22.93 -4.13
C ALA A 252 18.78 -21.89 -3.16
N PRO A 253 20.10 -21.96 -2.84
CA PRO A 253 20.80 -20.90 -2.12
C PRO A 253 20.71 -19.56 -2.86
N GLY A 254 20.52 -18.45 -2.14
CA GLY A 254 20.49 -17.10 -2.71
C GLY A 254 19.10 -16.59 -3.15
N GLY A 255 18.02 -17.13 -2.58
CA GLY A 255 16.66 -16.55 -2.74
C GLY A 255 16.03 -16.75 -4.12
N GLN A 256 16.59 -17.63 -4.94
CA GLN A 256 16.03 -18.01 -6.23
C GLN A 256 15.01 -19.13 -5.95
N GLN A 257 13.73 -18.88 -6.28
CA GLN A 257 12.61 -19.84 -6.14
C GLN A 257 12.22 -20.16 -4.69
N CYS A 258 11.49 -19.24 -4.06
CA CYS A 258 11.06 -19.38 -2.67
C CYS A 258 9.53 -19.31 -2.53
N ARG A 259 9.02 -19.98 -1.50
CA ARG A 259 7.67 -19.89 -0.97
C ARG A 259 7.77 -19.19 0.37
N TYR A 260 7.17 -18.01 0.48
CA TYR A 260 7.16 -17.17 1.67
C TYR A 260 5.78 -17.16 2.31
N PHE A 261 5.70 -16.72 3.56
CA PHE A 261 4.46 -16.78 4.35
C PHE A 261 3.81 -18.16 4.21
N TYR A 262 4.65 -19.18 4.36
CA TYR A 262 4.35 -20.53 3.88
C TYR A 262 3.78 -21.36 5.01
N ILE A 263 2.54 -21.79 4.83
CA ILE A 263 1.86 -22.72 5.72
C ILE A 263 1.57 -23.99 4.92
N ASN A 264 2.41 -25.01 5.09
CA ASN A 264 2.32 -26.28 4.38
C ASN A 264 2.11 -27.45 5.32
N ARG A 265 1.25 -28.38 4.88
CA ARG A 265 0.91 -29.60 5.60
C ARG A 265 1.92 -30.71 5.33
N ASN A 266 2.11 -31.03 4.06
CA ASN A 266 2.95 -32.14 3.62
C ASN A 266 3.58 -31.87 2.26
N PHE A 267 4.69 -32.57 1.99
CA PHE A 267 5.24 -32.75 0.65
C PHE A 267 4.85 -34.13 0.13
N GLY A 268 4.50 -34.21 -1.14
CA GLY A 268 4.27 -35.46 -1.87
C GLY A 268 4.52 -35.32 -3.37
N GLY A 269 5.08 -34.18 -3.81
CA GLY A 269 5.19 -33.79 -5.21
C GLY A 269 4.06 -32.85 -5.62
N CYS A 270 4.23 -32.16 -6.75
CA CYS A 270 3.39 -31.02 -7.11
C CYS A 270 1.86 -31.29 -7.12
N HIS A 271 1.43 -32.53 -7.35
CA HIS A 271 0.01 -32.92 -7.38
C HIS A 271 -0.54 -33.41 -6.04
N ILE A 272 0.32 -33.50 -5.02
CA ILE A 272 0.03 -34.08 -3.70
C ILE A 272 0.36 -33.08 -2.58
N ASP A 273 1.22 -32.09 -2.83
CA ASP A 273 1.52 -31.01 -1.89
C ASP A 273 0.23 -30.32 -1.43
N ARG A 274 0.07 -30.18 -0.11
CA ARG A 274 -1.09 -29.54 0.52
C ARG A 274 -0.68 -28.47 1.50
N GLY A 275 -1.51 -27.46 1.65
CA GLY A 275 -1.31 -26.43 2.66
C GLY A 275 -2.48 -25.46 2.74
N TRP A 276 -2.18 -24.30 3.29
CA TRP A 276 -3.17 -23.26 3.56
C TRP A 276 -2.85 -21.94 2.87
N LEU A 277 -1.59 -21.51 2.88
CA LEU A 277 -1.17 -20.20 2.42
C LEU A 277 0.27 -20.22 1.91
N MET A 278 0.52 -19.47 0.84
CA MET A 278 1.87 -19.08 0.41
C MET A 278 1.84 -17.84 -0.47
N TYR A 279 2.94 -17.10 -0.48
CA TYR A 279 3.35 -16.33 -1.65
C TYR A 279 4.50 -17.08 -2.33
N THR A 280 4.42 -17.31 -3.64
CA THR A 280 5.43 -18.09 -4.37
C THR A 280 6.04 -17.29 -5.52
N ASP A 281 7.37 -17.16 -5.48
CA ASP A 281 8.24 -16.73 -6.60
C ASP A 281 8.94 -17.97 -7.23
N ASN A 282 8.48 -19.17 -6.90
CA ASN A 282 9.04 -20.42 -7.37
C ASN A 282 8.45 -20.81 -8.73
N ASN A 283 9.17 -21.67 -9.45
CA ASN A 283 8.72 -22.24 -10.70
C ASN A 283 8.80 -23.75 -10.86
N ALA A 284 9.04 -24.48 -9.77
CA ALA A 284 9.17 -25.92 -9.79
C ALA A 284 7.85 -26.64 -10.12
N CYS A 285 6.71 -26.14 -9.62
CA CYS A 285 5.42 -26.80 -9.78
C CYS A 285 4.49 -26.03 -10.73
N GLY A 286 3.69 -26.78 -11.51
CA GLY A 286 2.73 -26.18 -12.45
C GLY A 286 1.73 -25.23 -11.79
N PHE A 287 1.35 -25.48 -10.52
CA PHE A 287 0.46 -24.59 -9.77
C PHE A 287 1.08 -23.22 -9.48
N GLU A 288 2.41 -23.07 -9.54
CA GLU A 288 3.11 -21.81 -9.28
C GLU A 288 3.07 -20.85 -10.49
N HIS A 289 2.56 -21.32 -11.65
CA HIS A 289 2.57 -20.58 -12.93
C HIS A 289 1.22 -20.15 -13.47
N VAL A 290 0.12 -20.47 -12.78
CA VAL A 290 -1.22 -20.27 -13.35
C VAL A 290 -1.90 -19.07 -12.67
N PRO A 291 -2.19 -17.96 -13.39
CA PRO A 291 -1.89 -17.64 -14.79
C PRO A 291 -0.54 -16.95 -15.03
N ARG A 292 0.19 -16.55 -13.99
CA ARG A 292 1.52 -15.91 -14.06
C ARG A 292 2.34 -16.23 -12.80
N TYR A 293 3.66 -16.07 -12.89
CA TYR A 293 4.62 -16.15 -11.79
C TYR A 293 4.28 -15.16 -10.65
N SER A 294 4.88 -15.38 -9.47
CA SER A 294 4.87 -14.44 -8.34
C SER A 294 3.47 -14.20 -7.80
N THR A 295 2.88 -15.19 -7.12
CA THR A 295 1.47 -15.12 -6.72
C THR A 295 1.23 -15.54 -5.28
N VAL A 296 0.31 -14.84 -4.62
CA VAL A 296 -0.32 -15.26 -3.37
C VAL A 296 -1.33 -16.35 -3.70
N GLN A 297 -1.19 -17.51 -3.07
CA GLN A 297 -2.12 -18.62 -3.18
C GLN A 297 -2.54 -19.10 -1.81
N TYR A 298 -3.79 -19.53 -1.70
CA TYR A 298 -4.35 -19.95 -0.44
C TYR A 298 -5.48 -20.97 -0.64
N SER A 299 -5.79 -21.73 0.40
CA SER A 299 -6.90 -22.67 0.36
C SER A 299 -8.25 -21.94 0.48
N LYS A 300 -9.11 -22.14 -0.53
CA LYS A 300 -10.50 -21.66 -0.49
C LYS A 300 -11.41 -22.50 0.39
N LEU A 301 -10.97 -23.70 0.79
CA LEU A 301 -11.72 -24.59 1.68
C LEU A 301 -11.72 -24.05 3.13
N SER A 302 -12.47 -24.71 4.02
CA SER A 302 -12.41 -24.49 5.47
C SER A 302 -11.16 -25.10 6.12
N GLY A 303 -10.31 -25.76 5.34
CA GLY A 303 -9.05 -26.34 5.78
C GLY A 303 -8.00 -26.38 4.68
N SER A 304 -7.01 -27.27 4.79
CA SER A 304 -5.94 -27.42 3.81
C SER A 304 -6.45 -27.97 2.46
N ALA A 305 -5.95 -27.41 1.38
CA ALA A 305 -6.22 -27.86 0.02
C ALA A 305 -4.95 -28.39 -0.64
N ARG A 306 -5.12 -29.17 -1.71
CA ARG A 306 -4.02 -29.43 -2.64
C ARG A 306 -3.64 -28.11 -3.31
N MET A 307 -2.34 -27.86 -3.45
CA MET A 307 -1.85 -26.59 -4.01
C MET A 307 -2.26 -26.38 -5.47
N ASP A 308 -2.41 -27.46 -6.24
CA ASP A 308 -2.94 -27.43 -7.61
C ASP A 308 -4.44 -27.10 -7.72
N ALA A 309 -5.13 -27.09 -6.59
CA ALA A 309 -6.54 -26.76 -6.46
C ALA A 309 -6.77 -25.45 -5.67
N TYR A 310 -5.72 -24.70 -5.33
CA TYR A 310 -5.85 -23.36 -4.76
C TYR A 310 -6.57 -22.45 -5.77
N GLY A 311 -7.88 -22.33 -5.64
CA GLY A 311 -8.68 -21.50 -6.55
C GLY A 311 -9.82 -22.21 -7.27
N ARG A 312 -9.89 -23.55 -7.22
CA ARG A 312 -10.99 -24.35 -7.78
C ARG A 312 -12.05 -24.69 -6.75
#